data_AF-A0A931PDI8-F1
#
_entry.id   AF-A0A931PDI8-F1
#
_cell.length_a   1.000
_cell.length_b   1.000
_cell.length_c   1.000
_cell.angle_alpha   90.00
_cell.angle_beta   90.00
_cell.angle_gamma   90.00
#
_symmetry.space_group_name_H-M   'P 1'
#
loop_
_entity.id
_entity.type
_entity.pdbx_description
1 polymer ?
#
loop_
_entity_poly.entity_id
_entity_poly.type
_entity_poly.pdbx_seq_one_letter_code
_entity_poly.pdbx_strand_id
1 'polypeptide(L)'
;MDARQLIGELRRLTRAETYDLVDVEALLRRAAHQTDGESVLVEALAAARSSWLTGVLLDGLGRARGPLGVDELRRHVRVTGPGSRDIRIAALAGLTRRLGPGATPDVRAMLAHRDGDTRHAAVHLLVDVGDDAAWDDVLDLWSTWLARGERTMAPVVYLLRGAGGSDERRVLLVQSIRRHWDDVGWAVERFWPDAGPGGPEPEATPVPDYSEVARWWIAESGARGDTMAVTDHLEFDVTHVLTGTWPGRVQYLGQVVSGDPTGLDSEARRDVIVDGRHVDTTYVSLSRRRIGDTEYSTLHFPYRDVPVPAGARITVQPTGLDEGLAST
;
A
#
# COMPACT_ATOMS: atom_id res chain seq x y z
N MET A 1 -11.83 9.82 -22.68
CA MET A 1 -10.85 8.83 -23.18
C MET A 1 -11.62 7.55 -23.42
N ASP A 2 -11.54 6.96 -24.61
CA ASP A 2 -12.21 5.68 -24.89
C ASP A 2 -11.32 4.47 -24.53
N ALA A 3 -11.90 3.26 -24.57
CA ALA A 3 -11.20 2.03 -24.21
C ALA A 3 -10.05 1.67 -25.15
N ARG A 4 -10.17 1.99 -26.45
CA ARG A 4 -9.11 1.78 -27.45
C ARG A 4 -7.93 2.70 -27.17
N GLN A 5 -8.19 3.96 -26.82
CA GLN A 5 -7.17 4.93 -26.40
C GLN A 5 -6.48 4.47 -25.11
N LEU A 6 -7.24 4.06 -24.08
CA LEU A 6 -6.69 3.55 -22.81
C LEU A 6 -5.78 2.33 -23.04
N ILE A 7 -6.23 1.34 -23.82
CA ILE A 7 -5.40 0.16 -24.17
C ILE A 7 -4.16 0.58 -24.97
N GLY A 8 -4.30 1.54 -25.89
CA GLY A 8 -3.19 2.07 -26.68
C GLY A 8 -2.09 2.67 -25.81
N GLU A 9 -2.46 3.53 -24.87
CA GLU A 9 -1.53 4.16 -23.93
C GLU A 9 -0.91 3.15 -22.94
N LEU A 10 -1.71 2.26 -22.34
CA LEU A 10 -1.19 1.20 -21.46
C LEU A 10 -0.17 0.31 -22.20
N ARG A 11 -0.46 -0.07 -23.46
CA ARG A 11 0.49 -0.83 -24.30
C ARG A 11 1.72 -0.03 -24.67
N ARG A 12 1.60 1.27 -24.93
CA ARG A 12 2.75 2.16 -25.19
C ARG A 12 3.67 2.20 -23.97
N LEU A 13 3.10 2.36 -22.78
CA LEU A 13 3.85 2.40 -21.52
C LEU A 13 4.57 1.06 -21.26
N THR A 14 3.92 -0.10 -21.46
CA THR A 14 4.58 -1.43 -21.33
C THR A 14 5.68 -1.74 -22.34
N ARG A 15 5.80 -0.96 -23.42
CA ARG A 15 6.80 -1.18 -24.48
C ARG A 15 8.01 -0.27 -24.36
N ALA A 16 7.97 0.73 -23.46
CA ALA A 16 9.18 1.42 -23.05
C ALA A 16 10.05 0.43 -22.25
N GLU A 17 11.36 0.39 -22.53
CA GLU A 17 12.30 -0.50 -21.83
C GLU A 17 12.30 -0.26 -20.32
N THR A 18 12.02 0.98 -19.91
CA THR A 18 11.61 1.36 -18.57
C THR A 18 10.10 1.57 -18.54
N TYR A 19 9.35 0.59 -18.03
CA TYR A 19 7.93 0.78 -17.70
C TYR A 19 7.82 1.64 -16.43
N ASP A 20 7.25 2.83 -16.55
CA ASP A 20 6.98 3.70 -15.40
C ASP A 20 5.61 3.36 -14.79
N LEU A 21 5.63 2.83 -13.56
CA LEU A 21 4.44 2.54 -12.76
C LEU A 21 3.61 3.80 -12.49
N VAL A 22 4.26 4.96 -12.32
CA VAL A 22 3.61 6.24 -12.00
C VAL A 22 2.75 6.72 -13.16
N ASP A 23 3.26 6.61 -14.41
CA ASP A 23 2.51 7.00 -15.61
C ASP A 23 1.25 6.14 -15.81
N VAL A 24 1.30 4.84 -15.47
CA VAL A 24 0.10 3.98 -15.54
C VAL A 24 -0.86 4.20 -14.39
N GLU A 25 -0.37 4.40 -13.16
CA GLU A 25 -1.25 4.74 -12.05
C GLU A 25 -2.00 6.04 -12.33
N ALA A 26 -1.30 7.07 -12.82
CA ALA A 26 -1.91 8.33 -13.25
C ALA A 26 -2.94 8.14 -14.38
N LEU A 27 -2.66 7.25 -15.35
CA LEU A 27 -3.58 6.92 -16.43
C LEU A 27 -4.83 6.17 -15.94
N LEU A 28 -4.68 5.21 -15.03
CA LEU A 28 -5.79 4.48 -14.40
C LEU A 28 -6.64 5.38 -13.51
N ARG A 29 -6.01 6.19 -12.66
CA ARG A 29 -6.66 7.20 -11.82
C ARG A 29 -7.48 8.16 -12.69
N ARG A 30 -6.88 8.67 -13.78
CA ARG A 30 -7.59 9.49 -14.78
C ARG A 30 -8.73 8.75 -15.47
N ALA A 31 -8.60 7.44 -15.74
CA ALA A 31 -9.71 6.64 -16.28
C ALA A 31 -10.86 6.53 -15.26
N ALA A 32 -10.56 6.09 -14.04
CA ALA A 32 -11.53 5.82 -12.98
C ALA A 32 -12.37 7.04 -12.55
N HIS A 33 -11.85 8.26 -12.67
CA HIS A 33 -12.56 9.50 -12.33
C HIS A 33 -13.35 10.15 -13.50
N GLN A 34 -13.33 9.59 -14.71
CA GLN A 34 -14.20 10.05 -15.80
C GLN A 34 -15.64 9.55 -15.61
N THR A 35 -16.64 10.31 -16.09
CA THR A 35 -18.07 9.95 -16.00
C THR A 35 -18.37 8.55 -16.53
N ASP A 36 -17.81 8.21 -17.70
CA ASP A 36 -17.92 6.89 -18.34
C ASP A 36 -16.71 5.99 -18.04
N GLY A 37 -15.87 6.38 -17.08
CA GLY A 37 -14.56 5.80 -16.80
C GLY A 37 -14.59 4.31 -16.48
N GLU A 38 -15.62 3.88 -15.76
CA GLU A 38 -15.84 2.46 -15.48
C GLU A 38 -16.19 1.66 -16.74
N SER A 39 -17.11 2.13 -17.56
CA SER A 39 -17.48 1.46 -18.82
C SER A 39 -16.27 1.30 -19.73
N VAL A 40 -15.41 2.32 -19.78
CA VAL A 40 -14.12 2.32 -20.49
C VAL A 40 -13.14 1.28 -19.94
N LEU A 41 -13.05 1.13 -18.61
CA LEU A 41 -12.24 0.10 -17.96
C LEU A 41 -12.78 -1.32 -18.21
N VAL A 42 -14.10 -1.53 -18.17
CA VAL A 42 -14.75 -2.82 -18.44
C VAL A 42 -14.57 -3.24 -19.91
N GLU A 43 -14.78 -2.31 -20.87
CA GLU A 43 -14.52 -2.57 -22.28
C GLU A 43 -13.03 -2.89 -22.53
N ALA A 44 -12.12 -2.13 -21.90
CA ALA A 44 -10.70 -2.39 -21.98
C ALA A 44 -10.31 -3.77 -21.43
N LEU A 45 -10.94 -4.19 -20.32
CA LEU A 45 -10.73 -5.48 -19.68
C LEU A 45 -11.19 -6.65 -20.56
N ALA A 46 -12.33 -6.53 -21.24
CA ALA A 46 -12.79 -7.52 -22.23
C ALA A 46 -11.87 -7.63 -23.46
N ALA A 47 -11.21 -6.53 -23.84
CA ALA A 47 -10.23 -6.48 -24.93
C ALA A 47 -8.78 -6.80 -24.49
N ALA A 48 -8.52 -7.00 -23.19
CA ALA A 48 -7.21 -7.39 -22.69
C ALA A 48 -6.81 -8.80 -23.16
N ARG A 49 -5.50 -9.02 -23.34
CA ARG A 49 -4.93 -10.30 -23.84
C ARG A 49 -3.68 -10.76 -23.08
N SER A 50 -3.24 -10.02 -22.07
CA SER A 50 -2.16 -10.41 -21.16
C SER A 50 -2.65 -10.34 -19.72
N SER A 51 -2.24 -11.30 -18.88
CA SER A 51 -2.57 -11.34 -17.45
C SER A 51 -2.19 -10.05 -16.73
N TRP A 52 -1.02 -9.51 -17.07
CA TRP A 52 -0.53 -8.22 -16.59
C TRP A 52 -1.53 -7.08 -16.83
N LEU A 53 -2.01 -6.91 -18.08
CA LEU A 53 -2.94 -5.83 -18.43
C LEU A 53 -4.30 -6.05 -17.77
N THR A 54 -4.72 -7.31 -17.64
CA THR A 54 -5.92 -7.69 -16.87
C THR A 54 -5.80 -7.25 -15.42
N GLY A 55 -4.68 -7.53 -14.74
CA GLY A 55 -4.45 -7.11 -13.35
C GLY A 55 -4.45 -5.59 -13.17
N VAL A 56 -3.78 -4.86 -14.05
CA VAL A 56 -3.73 -3.38 -14.08
C VAL A 56 -5.13 -2.77 -14.28
N LEU A 57 -5.94 -3.33 -15.17
CA LEU A 57 -7.32 -2.86 -15.38
C LEU A 57 -8.26 -3.22 -14.22
N LEU A 58 -8.03 -4.33 -13.52
CA LEU A 58 -8.75 -4.70 -12.29
C LEU A 58 -8.41 -3.75 -11.13
N ASP A 59 -7.15 -3.32 -10.99
CA ASP A 59 -6.79 -2.26 -10.03
C ASP A 59 -7.56 -0.95 -10.31
N GLY A 60 -7.59 -0.53 -11.59
CA GLY A 60 -8.37 0.62 -12.04
C GLY A 60 -9.87 0.49 -11.75
N LEU A 61 -10.47 -0.69 -11.94
CA LEU A 61 -11.87 -0.95 -11.55
C LEU A 61 -12.09 -0.89 -10.03
N GLY A 62 -11.08 -1.22 -9.21
CA GLY A 62 -11.11 -1.02 -7.76
C GLY A 62 -11.13 0.46 -7.34
N ARG A 63 -10.69 1.38 -8.21
CA ARG A 63 -10.71 2.83 -7.99
C ARG A 63 -11.97 3.53 -8.54
N ALA A 64 -12.66 2.90 -9.49
CA ALA A 64 -13.87 3.45 -10.12
C ALA A 64 -15.10 3.38 -9.20
N ARG A 65 -16.04 4.34 -9.35
CA ARG A 65 -17.20 4.53 -8.43
C ARG A 65 -18.59 4.14 -9.03
N GLY A 66 -18.67 3.42 -10.15
CA GLY A 66 -19.95 3.04 -10.78
C GLY A 66 -20.62 1.78 -10.19
N PRO A 67 -21.49 1.07 -10.94
CA PRO A 67 -22.02 -0.23 -10.54
C PRO A 67 -21.33 -1.44 -11.19
N LEU A 68 -20.81 -1.33 -12.42
CA LEU A 68 -20.38 -2.46 -13.26
C LEU A 68 -19.11 -3.15 -12.73
N GLY A 69 -18.21 -2.38 -12.10
CA GLY A 69 -16.92 -2.90 -11.67
C GLY A 69 -17.02 -3.95 -10.56
N VAL A 70 -18.05 -3.91 -9.71
CA VAL A 70 -18.21 -4.89 -8.61
C VAL A 70 -18.45 -6.30 -9.18
N ASP A 71 -19.36 -6.41 -10.14
CA ASP A 71 -19.69 -7.70 -10.77
C ASP A 71 -18.51 -8.22 -11.60
N GLU A 72 -17.81 -7.34 -12.31
CA GLU A 72 -16.60 -7.68 -13.07
C GLU A 72 -15.45 -8.12 -12.17
N LEU A 73 -15.21 -7.47 -11.04
CA LEU A 73 -14.20 -7.90 -10.06
C LEU A 73 -14.59 -9.28 -9.46
N ARG A 74 -15.85 -9.47 -9.05
CA ARG A 74 -16.37 -10.77 -8.55
C ARG A 74 -16.34 -11.88 -9.60
N ARG A 75 -16.40 -11.55 -10.89
CA ARG A 75 -16.19 -12.48 -12.01
C ARG A 75 -14.72 -12.91 -12.08
N HIS A 76 -13.79 -11.98 -11.92
CA HIS A 76 -12.35 -12.26 -11.99
C HIS A 76 -11.77 -12.98 -10.76
N VAL A 77 -12.31 -12.74 -9.56
CA VAL A 77 -11.96 -13.54 -8.35
C VAL A 77 -12.18 -15.04 -8.59
N ARG A 78 -13.22 -15.39 -9.35
CA ARG A 78 -13.61 -16.78 -9.65
C ARG A 78 -12.85 -17.42 -10.83
N VAL A 79 -11.92 -16.71 -11.48
CA VAL A 79 -11.13 -17.29 -12.58
C VAL A 79 -10.20 -18.39 -12.03
N THR A 80 -10.07 -19.47 -12.79
CA THR A 80 -9.22 -20.63 -12.46
C THR A 80 -8.36 -21.03 -13.65
N GLY A 81 -7.30 -21.77 -13.38
CA GLY A 81 -6.35 -22.27 -14.38
C GLY A 81 -4.91 -21.81 -14.11
N PRO A 82 -3.93 -22.26 -14.92
CA PRO A 82 -2.56 -21.76 -14.85
C PRO A 82 -2.52 -20.24 -15.06
N GLY A 83 -1.73 -19.53 -14.25
CA GLY A 83 -1.58 -18.08 -14.34
C GLY A 83 -2.78 -17.24 -13.88
N SER A 84 -3.84 -17.84 -13.31
CA SER A 84 -5.01 -17.09 -12.84
C SER A 84 -4.87 -16.48 -11.43
N ARG A 85 -3.76 -16.75 -10.73
CA ARG A 85 -3.54 -16.31 -9.33
C ARG A 85 -3.54 -14.79 -9.23
N ASP A 86 -2.68 -14.14 -9.99
CA ASP A 86 -2.46 -12.69 -9.91
C ASP A 86 -3.71 -11.91 -10.33
N ILE A 87 -4.44 -12.42 -11.33
CA ILE A 87 -5.75 -11.90 -11.77
C ILE A 87 -6.77 -11.96 -10.62
N ARG A 88 -6.82 -13.07 -9.88
CA ARG A 88 -7.71 -13.21 -8.72
C ARG A 88 -7.31 -12.25 -7.61
N ILE A 89 -6.03 -12.17 -7.26
CA ILE A 89 -5.53 -11.31 -6.19
C ILE A 89 -5.79 -9.84 -6.53
N ALA A 90 -5.51 -9.40 -7.76
CA ALA A 90 -5.82 -8.06 -8.23
C ALA A 90 -7.33 -7.75 -8.19
N ALA A 91 -8.18 -8.71 -8.60
CA ALA A 91 -9.63 -8.56 -8.51
C ALA A 91 -10.13 -8.47 -7.05
N LEU A 92 -9.53 -9.23 -6.13
CA LEU A 92 -9.88 -9.25 -4.72
C LEU A 92 -9.42 -7.97 -4.00
N ALA A 93 -8.23 -7.47 -4.33
CA ALA A 93 -7.73 -6.17 -3.88
C ALA A 93 -8.63 -5.04 -4.42
N GLY A 94 -9.07 -5.13 -5.67
CA GLY A 94 -10.04 -4.19 -6.24
C GLY A 94 -11.39 -4.18 -5.53
N LEU A 95 -11.90 -5.35 -5.10
CA LEU A 95 -13.12 -5.41 -4.26
C LEU A 95 -12.88 -4.78 -2.88
N THR A 96 -11.76 -5.11 -2.24
CA THR A 96 -11.36 -4.55 -0.94
C THR A 96 -11.31 -3.02 -0.99
N ARG A 97 -10.58 -2.45 -1.96
CA ARG A 97 -10.48 -1.00 -2.15
C ARG A 97 -11.84 -0.32 -2.30
N ARG A 98 -12.74 -0.98 -3.03
CA ARG A 98 -14.01 -0.42 -3.47
C ARG A 98 -15.16 -0.56 -2.47
N LEU A 99 -15.20 -1.67 -1.73
CA LEU A 99 -16.30 -2.01 -0.83
C LEU A 99 -15.93 -1.90 0.66
N GLY A 100 -14.63 -1.83 1.00
CA GLY A 100 -14.15 -1.88 2.38
C GLY A 100 -14.72 -3.11 3.11
N PRO A 101 -15.33 -2.96 4.29
CA PRO A 101 -16.06 -4.03 5.00
C PRO A 101 -17.08 -4.80 4.15
N GLY A 102 -17.63 -4.21 3.09
CA GLY A 102 -18.52 -4.91 2.15
C GLY A 102 -17.84 -6.03 1.34
N ALA A 103 -16.49 -6.07 1.31
CA ALA A 103 -15.71 -7.12 0.66
C ALA A 103 -15.43 -8.33 1.57
N THR A 104 -15.65 -8.25 2.89
CA THR A 104 -15.28 -9.34 3.83
C THR A 104 -15.78 -10.72 3.40
N PRO A 105 -17.02 -10.91 2.89
CA PRO A 105 -17.47 -12.23 2.42
C PRO A 105 -16.66 -12.75 1.21
N ASP A 106 -16.29 -11.88 0.28
CA ASP A 106 -15.49 -12.23 -0.91
C ASP A 106 -14.04 -12.58 -0.51
N VAL A 107 -13.45 -11.85 0.46
CA VAL A 107 -12.08 -12.11 0.95
C VAL A 107 -12.02 -13.34 1.87
N ARG A 108 -12.97 -13.48 2.81
CA ARG A 108 -13.10 -14.65 3.71
C ARG A 108 -13.22 -15.95 2.92
N ALA A 109 -13.97 -15.97 1.82
CA ALA A 109 -14.08 -17.14 0.95
C ALA A 109 -12.72 -17.62 0.37
N MET A 110 -11.73 -16.73 0.26
CA MET A 110 -10.40 -17.07 -0.25
C MET A 110 -9.45 -17.63 0.81
N LEU A 111 -9.76 -17.53 2.11
CA LEU A 111 -9.03 -18.22 3.18
C LEU A 111 -9.08 -19.75 3.02
N ALA A 112 -10.16 -20.29 2.46
CA ALA A 112 -10.32 -21.71 2.16
C ALA A 112 -9.72 -22.14 0.80
N HIS A 113 -9.08 -21.22 0.05
CA HIS A 113 -8.58 -21.55 -1.28
C HIS A 113 -7.35 -22.47 -1.24
N ARG A 114 -7.24 -23.41 -2.20
CA ARG A 114 -6.19 -24.44 -2.23
C ARG A 114 -4.75 -23.90 -2.34
N ASP A 115 -4.58 -22.78 -3.04
CA ASP A 115 -3.31 -22.11 -3.30
C ASP A 115 -2.88 -21.26 -2.09
N GLY A 116 -1.65 -21.47 -1.58
CA GLY A 116 -1.14 -20.80 -0.38
C GLY A 116 -1.04 -19.29 -0.53
N ASP A 117 -0.52 -18.82 -1.66
CA ASP A 117 -0.33 -17.39 -1.94
C ASP A 117 -1.68 -16.64 -2.01
N THR A 118 -2.73 -17.29 -2.57
CA THR A 118 -4.11 -16.77 -2.50
C THR A 118 -4.60 -16.61 -1.05
N ARG A 119 -4.29 -17.55 -0.15
CA ARG A 119 -4.67 -17.47 1.26
C ARG A 119 -3.90 -16.38 2.01
N HIS A 120 -2.58 -16.26 1.76
CA HIS A 120 -1.77 -15.16 2.31
C HIS A 120 -2.34 -13.81 1.88
N ALA A 121 -2.56 -13.60 0.57
CA ALA A 121 -3.13 -12.36 0.05
C ALA A 121 -4.52 -12.05 0.65
N ALA A 122 -5.36 -13.06 0.89
CA ALA A 122 -6.64 -12.87 1.57
C ALA A 122 -6.48 -12.38 3.02
N VAL A 123 -5.50 -12.88 3.78
CA VAL A 123 -5.23 -12.36 5.14
C VAL A 123 -4.71 -10.92 5.11
N HIS A 124 -3.82 -10.56 4.18
CA HIS A 124 -3.40 -9.17 4.01
C HIS A 124 -4.61 -8.27 3.73
N LEU A 125 -5.46 -8.63 2.78
CA LEU A 125 -6.65 -7.84 2.44
C LEU A 125 -7.65 -7.72 3.61
N LEU A 126 -7.73 -8.70 4.52
CA LEU A 126 -8.53 -8.58 5.75
C LEU A 126 -7.97 -7.57 6.76
N VAL A 127 -6.64 -7.33 6.77
CA VAL A 127 -6.02 -6.22 7.52
C VAL A 127 -6.53 -4.89 6.97
N ASP A 128 -6.56 -4.73 5.65
CA ASP A 128 -6.95 -3.49 4.97
C ASP A 128 -8.46 -3.20 5.05
N VAL A 129 -9.28 -4.24 4.95
CA VAL A 129 -10.76 -4.17 4.99
C VAL A 129 -11.29 -3.54 6.28
N GLY A 130 -10.58 -3.69 7.40
CA GLY A 130 -11.00 -3.14 8.70
C GLY A 130 -12.06 -3.94 9.48
N ASP A 131 -12.47 -5.12 8.99
CA ASP A 131 -13.55 -5.94 9.57
C ASP A 131 -13.06 -7.26 10.21
N ASP A 132 -13.54 -7.53 11.43
CA ASP A 132 -13.16 -8.69 12.26
C ASP A 132 -14.15 -9.88 12.14
N ALA A 133 -15.05 -9.87 11.15
CA ALA A 133 -16.02 -10.95 10.91
C ALA A 133 -15.41 -12.27 10.39
N ALA A 134 -14.09 -12.30 10.14
CA ALA A 134 -13.32 -13.50 9.77
C ALA A 134 -12.21 -13.85 10.80
N TRP A 135 -12.28 -13.30 12.02
CA TRP A 135 -11.28 -13.49 13.07
C TRP A 135 -11.00 -14.97 13.37
N ASP A 136 -12.04 -15.76 13.56
CA ASP A 136 -11.93 -17.17 13.92
C ASP A 136 -11.29 -17.99 12.78
N ASP A 137 -11.68 -17.74 11.51
CA ASP A 137 -11.10 -18.43 10.35
C ASP A 137 -9.61 -18.10 10.17
N VAL A 138 -9.19 -16.87 10.50
CA VAL A 138 -7.77 -16.46 10.43
C VAL A 138 -6.96 -17.06 11.58
N LEU A 139 -7.54 -17.21 12.79
CA LEU A 139 -6.88 -17.91 13.90
C LEU A 139 -6.64 -19.40 13.57
N ASP A 140 -7.64 -20.08 13.01
CA ASP A 140 -7.53 -21.48 12.58
C ASP A 140 -6.51 -21.66 11.44
N LEU A 141 -6.54 -20.76 10.45
CA LEU A 141 -5.59 -20.77 9.33
C LEU A 141 -4.15 -20.49 9.79
N TRP A 142 -3.96 -19.53 10.70
CA TRP A 142 -2.65 -19.19 11.26
C TRP A 142 -2.09 -20.32 12.11
N SER A 143 -2.91 -20.96 12.95
CA SER A 143 -2.53 -22.17 13.70
C SER A 143 -2.10 -23.30 12.76
N THR A 144 -2.79 -23.45 11.63
CA THR A 144 -2.46 -24.42 10.57
C THR A 144 -1.15 -24.10 9.85
N TRP A 145 -0.84 -22.82 9.64
CA TRP A 145 0.42 -22.35 9.07
C TRP A 145 1.61 -22.58 10.01
N LEU A 146 1.47 -22.21 11.28
CA LEU A 146 2.50 -22.43 12.30
C LEU A 146 2.80 -23.93 12.49
N ALA A 147 1.78 -24.79 12.48
CA ALA A 147 1.96 -26.25 12.51
C ALA A 147 2.74 -26.82 11.30
N ARG A 148 2.93 -26.04 10.22
CA ARG A 148 3.76 -26.39 9.05
C ARG A 148 5.12 -25.66 9.03
N GLY A 149 5.41 -24.82 10.03
CA GLY A 149 6.57 -23.93 10.03
C GLY A 149 6.46 -22.73 9.09
N GLU A 150 5.26 -22.41 8.59
CA GLU A 150 5.02 -21.21 7.78
C GLU A 150 5.00 -19.96 8.69
N ARG A 151 6.06 -19.14 8.63
CA ARG A 151 6.23 -17.94 9.48
C ARG A 151 5.73 -16.69 8.76
N THR A 152 4.54 -16.22 9.13
CA THR A 152 3.92 -14.99 8.59
C THR A 152 3.30 -14.14 9.71
N MET A 153 3.39 -12.82 9.55
CA MET A 153 2.94 -11.83 10.55
C MET A 153 1.60 -11.18 10.22
N ALA A 154 1.14 -11.22 8.96
CA ALA A 154 -0.15 -10.67 8.58
C ALA A 154 -1.33 -11.20 9.42
N PRO A 155 -1.40 -12.50 9.81
CA PRO A 155 -2.44 -12.97 10.71
C PRO A 155 -2.37 -12.33 12.09
N VAL A 156 -1.18 -12.15 12.67
CA VAL A 156 -1.02 -11.56 14.00
C VAL A 156 -1.51 -10.12 14.01
N VAL A 157 -1.17 -9.35 12.97
CA VAL A 157 -1.65 -7.97 12.81
C VAL A 157 -3.18 -7.92 12.70
N TYR A 158 -3.78 -8.77 11.86
CA TYR A 158 -5.24 -8.87 11.74
C TYR A 158 -5.92 -9.26 13.07
N LEU A 159 -5.45 -10.33 13.71
CA LEU A 159 -6.04 -10.88 14.93
C LEU A 159 -5.91 -9.90 16.11
N LEU A 160 -4.81 -9.14 16.17
CA LEU A 160 -4.59 -8.11 17.19
C LEU A 160 -5.71 -7.06 17.20
N ARG A 161 -6.17 -6.63 16.03
CA ARG A 161 -7.25 -5.63 15.91
C ARG A 161 -8.52 -6.09 16.65
N GLY A 162 -8.97 -7.32 16.37
CA GLY A 162 -10.13 -7.91 17.02
C GLY A 162 -9.93 -8.31 18.49
N ALA A 163 -8.69 -8.43 18.96
CA ALA A 163 -8.37 -8.66 20.37
C ALA A 163 -8.54 -7.41 21.25
N GLY A 164 -8.39 -6.20 20.69
CA GLY A 164 -8.60 -4.94 21.42
C GLY A 164 -10.02 -4.73 21.94
N GLY A 165 -11.03 -5.33 21.28
CA GLY A 165 -12.45 -5.21 21.62
C GLY A 165 -13.06 -6.41 22.34
N SER A 166 -12.29 -7.47 22.63
CA SER A 166 -12.82 -8.72 23.21
C SER A 166 -11.77 -9.40 24.10
N ASP A 167 -12.09 -9.54 25.39
CA ASP A 167 -11.26 -10.25 26.36
C ASP A 167 -11.01 -11.71 25.95
N GLU A 168 -12.03 -12.39 25.41
CA GLU A 168 -11.93 -13.77 24.91
C GLU A 168 -10.95 -13.88 23.73
N ARG A 169 -11.07 -13.01 22.73
CA ARG A 169 -10.14 -12.97 21.58
C ARG A 169 -8.72 -12.61 22.01
N ARG A 170 -8.55 -11.72 22.99
CA ARG A 170 -7.25 -11.40 23.60
C ARG A 170 -6.62 -12.63 24.25
N VAL A 171 -7.37 -13.33 25.11
CA VAL A 171 -6.90 -14.54 25.79
C VAL A 171 -6.48 -15.61 24.78
N LEU A 172 -7.32 -15.88 23.77
CA LEU A 172 -7.02 -16.85 22.70
C LEU A 172 -5.77 -16.47 21.89
N LEU A 173 -5.62 -15.20 21.51
CA LEU A 173 -4.46 -14.72 20.76
C LEU A 173 -3.17 -14.83 21.57
N VAL A 174 -3.17 -14.36 22.83
CA VAL A 174 -2.00 -14.46 23.72
C VAL A 174 -1.61 -15.92 23.97
N GLN A 175 -2.58 -16.81 24.23
CA GLN A 175 -2.31 -18.24 24.38
C GLN A 175 -1.71 -18.87 23.11
N SER A 176 -2.18 -18.47 21.92
CA SER A 176 -1.62 -18.94 20.65
C SER A 176 -0.19 -18.42 20.43
N ILE A 177 0.06 -17.13 20.67
CA ILE A 177 1.39 -16.51 20.62
C ILE A 177 2.37 -17.24 21.54
N ARG A 178 1.99 -17.55 22.78
CA ARG A 178 2.85 -18.28 23.74
C ARG A 178 3.15 -19.71 23.29
N ARG A 179 2.16 -20.41 22.74
CA ARG A 179 2.32 -21.78 22.21
C ARG A 179 3.30 -21.84 21.04
N HIS A 180 3.36 -20.78 20.24
CA HIS A 180 4.16 -20.70 19.01
C HIS A 180 5.28 -19.66 19.09
N TRP A 181 5.77 -19.37 20.31
CA TRP A 181 6.72 -18.29 20.55
C TRP A 181 8.02 -18.43 19.75
N ASP A 182 8.53 -19.64 19.56
CA ASP A 182 9.77 -19.88 18.80
C ASP A 182 9.64 -19.58 17.29
N ASP A 183 8.40 -19.44 16.78
CA ASP A 183 8.10 -19.13 15.37
C ASP A 183 7.74 -17.66 15.12
N VAL A 184 7.11 -16.98 16.10
CA VAL A 184 6.62 -15.59 15.95
C VAL A 184 7.25 -14.58 16.93
N GLY A 185 7.93 -15.05 17.97
CA GLY A 185 8.49 -14.21 19.03
C GLY A 185 9.45 -13.15 18.52
N TRP A 186 10.27 -13.47 17.51
CA TRP A 186 11.19 -12.51 16.84
C TRP A 186 10.52 -11.22 16.35
N ALA A 187 9.23 -11.27 16.04
CA ALA A 187 8.42 -10.12 15.65
C ALA A 187 7.59 -9.60 16.82
N VAL A 188 6.89 -10.49 17.52
CA VAL A 188 5.94 -10.14 18.58
C VAL A 188 6.64 -9.49 19.77
N GLU A 189 7.83 -9.92 20.16
CA GLU A 189 8.64 -9.33 21.24
C GLU A 189 8.88 -7.82 21.03
N ARG A 190 8.94 -7.35 19.77
CA ARG A 190 9.21 -5.95 19.44
C ARG A 190 8.04 -5.01 19.73
N PHE A 191 6.79 -5.50 19.64
CA PHE A 191 5.59 -4.66 19.77
C PHE A 191 4.59 -5.14 20.83
N TRP A 192 4.76 -6.37 21.35
CA TRP A 192 3.92 -6.95 22.39
C TRP A 192 4.71 -7.94 23.29
N PRO A 193 5.77 -7.48 24.00
CA PRO A 193 6.59 -8.36 24.83
C PRO A 193 5.80 -9.10 25.93
N ASP A 194 4.76 -8.47 26.48
CA ASP A 194 3.90 -9.08 27.51
C ASP A 194 3.11 -10.31 27.00
N ALA A 195 2.96 -10.48 25.69
CA ALA A 195 2.38 -11.70 25.13
C ALA A 195 3.34 -12.91 25.20
N GLY A 196 4.62 -12.72 25.52
CA GLY A 196 5.62 -13.80 25.61
C GLY A 196 5.41 -14.79 26.77
N PRO A 197 6.13 -15.93 26.78
CA PRO A 197 5.95 -17.00 27.77
C PRO A 197 6.18 -16.61 29.24
N GLY A 198 6.87 -15.51 29.52
CA GLY A 198 7.10 -14.97 30.86
C GLY A 198 6.25 -13.75 31.22
N GLY A 199 5.28 -13.37 30.38
CA GLY A 199 4.41 -12.22 30.61
C GLY A 199 3.27 -12.48 31.62
N PRO A 200 2.38 -11.49 31.84
CA PRO A 200 1.21 -11.60 32.73
C PRO A 200 0.25 -12.73 32.34
N GLU A 201 -0.75 -13.06 33.16
CA GLU A 201 -1.82 -13.95 32.70
C GLU A 201 -2.51 -13.41 31.43
N PRO A 202 -3.00 -14.25 30.50
CA PRO A 202 -3.59 -13.80 29.23
C PRO A 202 -4.71 -12.76 29.39
N GLU A 203 -5.52 -12.89 30.44
CA GLU A 203 -6.60 -11.97 30.81
C GLU A 203 -6.07 -10.58 31.20
N ALA A 204 -4.88 -10.54 31.83
CA ALA A 204 -4.21 -9.34 32.33
C ALA A 204 -3.16 -8.76 31.35
N THR A 205 -2.92 -9.42 30.22
CA THR A 205 -1.95 -9.00 29.21
C THR A 205 -2.52 -7.79 28.44
N PRO A 206 -1.92 -6.59 28.48
CA PRO A 206 -2.46 -5.41 27.81
C PRO A 206 -2.32 -5.55 26.29
N VAL A 207 -3.33 -5.16 25.51
CA VAL A 207 -3.24 -5.13 24.04
C VAL A 207 -2.48 -3.87 23.61
N PRO A 208 -1.44 -3.95 22.76
CA PRO A 208 -0.77 -2.78 22.22
C PRO A 208 -1.70 -2.00 21.28
N ASP A 209 -1.40 -0.71 21.06
CA ASP A 209 -2.15 0.10 20.08
C ASP A 209 -1.92 -0.46 18.66
N TYR A 210 -3.01 -0.97 18.08
CA TYR A 210 -3.06 -1.49 16.72
C TYR A 210 -2.50 -0.49 15.69
N SER A 211 -2.67 0.81 15.92
CA SER A 211 -2.17 1.88 15.04
C SER A 211 -0.64 1.98 15.04
N GLU A 212 0.03 1.54 16.10
CA GLU A 212 1.50 1.44 16.15
C GLU A 212 1.98 0.17 15.45
N VAL A 213 1.31 -0.96 15.72
CA VAL A 213 1.64 -2.26 15.10
C VAL A 213 1.42 -2.24 13.60
N ALA A 214 0.32 -1.65 13.11
CA ALA A 214 0.05 -1.50 11.68
C ALA A 214 1.08 -0.59 10.99
N ARG A 215 1.49 0.52 11.62
CA ARG A 215 2.56 1.40 11.08
C ARG A 215 3.91 0.69 11.02
N TRP A 216 4.27 -0.07 12.06
CA TRP A 216 5.48 -0.90 12.05
C TRP A 216 5.41 -1.96 10.94
N TRP A 217 4.28 -2.66 10.82
CA TRP A 217 4.08 -3.71 9.81
C TRP A 217 4.21 -3.18 8.38
N ILE A 218 3.62 -2.02 8.07
CA ILE A 218 3.75 -1.37 6.76
C ILE A 218 5.23 -1.02 6.46
N ALA A 219 5.94 -0.45 7.44
CA ALA A 219 7.36 -0.09 7.27
C ALA A 219 8.26 -1.33 7.06
N GLU A 220 8.02 -2.40 7.84
CA GLU A 220 8.77 -3.66 7.75
C GLU A 220 8.48 -4.41 6.43
N SER A 221 7.22 -4.45 5.99
CA SER A 221 6.81 -5.06 4.71
C SER A 221 7.41 -4.30 3.52
N GLY A 222 7.40 -2.96 3.58
CA GLY A 222 8.01 -2.10 2.57
C GLY A 222 9.52 -2.32 2.46
N ALA A 223 10.23 -2.44 3.60
CA ALA A 223 11.67 -2.69 3.62
C ALA A 223 12.07 -4.07 3.05
N ARG A 224 11.16 -5.05 3.04
CA ARG A 224 11.39 -6.40 2.50
C ARG A 224 11.02 -6.54 1.03
N GLY A 225 10.28 -5.57 0.47
CA GLY A 225 9.65 -5.71 -0.85
C GLY A 225 8.40 -6.60 -0.86
N ASP A 226 7.92 -7.01 0.33
CA ASP A 226 6.70 -7.83 0.51
C ASP A 226 5.41 -7.02 0.31
N THR A 227 5.51 -5.69 0.13
CA THR A 227 4.40 -4.83 -0.26
C THR A 227 3.87 -5.18 -1.65
N MET A 228 2.81 -6.00 -1.68
CA MET A 228 1.71 -5.74 -2.59
C MET A 228 1.31 -4.25 -2.47
N ALA A 229 1.00 -3.59 -3.59
CA ALA A 229 0.65 -2.17 -3.63
C ALA A 229 -0.74 -1.92 -2.99
N VAL A 230 -0.75 -1.81 -1.65
CA VAL A 230 -1.94 -1.99 -0.80
C VAL A 230 -2.24 -0.75 0.08
N THR A 231 -1.32 0.21 0.18
CA THR A 231 -1.39 1.36 1.10
C THR A 231 -2.30 2.52 0.65
N ASP A 232 -3.25 2.30 -0.27
CA ASP A 232 -4.17 3.35 -0.78
C ASP A 232 -5.33 3.70 0.19
N HIS A 233 -5.48 2.96 1.30
CA HIS A 233 -6.60 3.11 2.23
C HIS A 233 -6.54 4.31 3.20
N LEU A 234 -5.57 5.22 3.00
CA LEU A 234 -5.42 6.46 3.76
C LEU A 234 -5.33 7.72 2.86
N GLU A 235 -5.99 7.74 1.69
CA GLU A 235 -6.18 8.99 0.94
C GLU A 235 -7.27 9.88 1.59
N PHE A 236 -6.87 11.05 2.10
CA PHE A 236 -7.78 12.14 2.42
C PHE A 236 -8.17 12.92 1.15
N ASP A 237 -9.47 13.07 0.89
CA ASP A 237 -10.00 13.63 -0.36
C ASP A 237 -9.75 15.17 -0.49
N VAL A 238 -8.91 15.59 -1.44
CA VAL A 238 -8.72 17.01 -1.83
C VAL A 238 -8.59 17.15 -3.35
N THR A 239 -9.50 17.92 -3.96
CA THR A 239 -9.66 18.01 -5.43
C THR A 239 -9.34 19.42 -5.99
N HIS A 240 -8.17 19.58 -6.64
CA HIS A 240 -7.80 20.64 -7.63
C HIS A 240 -7.85 22.13 -7.11
N VAL A 241 -7.61 23.25 -7.84
CA VAL A 241 -7.40 23.64 -9.27
C VAL A 241 -6.31 24.75 -9.39
N LEU A 242 -5.82 25.03 -10.61
CA LEU A 242 -4.90 26.10 -11.06
C LEU A 242 -5.17 27.55 -10.55
N THR A 243 -4.07 28.26 -10.23
CA THR A 243 -3.82 29.73 -10.28
C THR A 243 -4.94 30.76 -9.98
N GLY A 244 -4.90 31.37 -8.79
CA GLY A 244 -5.55 32.65 -8.46
C GLY A 244 -5.30 33.07 -7.00
N THR A 245 -5.10 34.36 -6.70
CA THR A 245 -4.71 34.85 -5.36
C THR A 245 -5.89 35.30 -4.49
N TRP A 246 -6.20 34.55 -3.43
CA TRP A 246 -7.13 34.91 -2.34
C TRP A 246 -6.64 34.33 -0.99
N PRO A 247 -7.06 34.84 0.18
CA PRO A 247 -6.56 34.39 1.48
C PRO A 247 -7.18 33.05 1.89
N GLY A 248 -6.42 31.96 1.71
CA GLY A 248 -6.81 30.59 2.04
C GLY A 248 -5.66 29.61 1.75
N ARG A 249 -5.78 28.35 2.18
CA ARG A 249 -4.72 27.33 2.01
C ARG A 249 -4.35 27.12 0.53
N VAL A 250 -3.05 27.14 0.24
CA VAL A 250 -2.46 26.93 -1.09
C VAL A 250 -1.59 25.67 -1.05
N GLN A 251 -1.77 24.76 -2.02
CA GLN A 251 -0.80 23.69 -2.29
C GLN A 251 0.33 24.23 -3.18
N TYR A 252 1.58 23.86 -2.87
CA TYR A 252 2.77 24.45 -3.47
C TYR A 252 3.34 23.54 -4.58
N LEU A 253 3.49 24.07 -5.79
CA LEU A 253 4.32 23.45 -6.83
C LEU A 253 5.65 24.22 -6.89
N GLY A 254 6.65 23.73 -6.15
CA GLY A 254 7.93 24.41 -6.00
C GLY A 254 8.88 24.18 -7.18
N GLN A 255 9.38 25.26 -7.77
CA GLN A 255 10.51 25.19 -8.70
C GLN A 255 11.83 25.27 -7.91
N VAL A 256 12.61 24.19 -7.91
CA VAL A 256 13.97 24.21 -7.35
C VAL A 256 14.90 24.93 -8.33
N VAL A 257 15.45 26.08 -7.92
CA VAL A 257 16.47 26.81 -8.67
C VAL A 257 17.80 26.70 -7.94
N SER A 258 18.73 25.88 -8.46
CA SER A 258 20.19 26.12 -8.52
C SER A 258 21.01 24.82 -8.61
N GLY A 259 22.24 24.94 -9.12
CA GLY A 259 23.34 24.00 -8.91
C GLY A 259 23.43 22.88 -9.95
N ASP A 260 24.43 22.98 -10.84
CA ASP A 260 24.82 21.89 -11.76
C ASP A 260 25.31 20.65 -10.97
N PRO A 261 24.65 19.49 -11.11
CA PRO A 261 25.01 18.29 -10.34
C PRO A 261 25.21 17.09 -11.28
N THR A 262 26.38 17.01 -11.89
CA THR A 262 26.81 15.81 -12.62
C THR A 262 27.12 14.68 -11.64
N GLY A 263 26.29 13.63 -11.63
CA GLY A 263 26.52 12.39 -10.88
C GLY A 263 25.78 12.28 -9.54
N LEU A 264 24.46 12.02 -9.58
CA LEU A 264 23.67 11.68 -8.40
C LEU A 264 22.77 10.47 -8.70
N ASP A 265 22.88 9.42 -7.89
CA ASP A 265 22.00 8.26 -7.91
C ASP A 265 20.57 8.58 -7.44
N SER A 266 19.61 7.75 -7.87
CA SER A 266 18.17 7.96 -7.64
C SER A 266 17.69 7.68 -6.22
N GLU A 267 18.50 7.03 -5.38
CA GLU A 267 18.15 6.66 -4.00
C GLU A 267 19.24 7.10 -3.02
N ALA A 268 18.99 8.20 -2.33
CA ALA A 268 19.82 8.65 -1.21
C ALA A 268 18.93 9.02 -0.03
N ARG A 269 19.36 8.68 1.20
CA ARG A 269 18.79 9.31 2.40
C ARG A 269 19.11 10.80 2.36
N ARG A 270 18.09 11.61 2.60
CA ARG A 270 18.20 13.07 2.62
C ARG A 270 17.40 13.61 3.79
N ASP A 271 18.00 14.58 4.45
CA ASP A 271 17.37 15.29 5.55
C ASP A 271 16.47 16.38 4.97
N VAL A 272 15.17 16.20 5.13
CA VAL A 272 14.15 17.16 4.69
C VAL A 272 13.88 18.11 5.85
N ILE A 273 14.15 19.39 5.63
CA ILE A 273 13.94 20.43 6.62
C ILE A 273 12.86 21.39 6.10
N VAL A 274 11.75 21.50 6.83
CA VAL A 274 10.63 22.42 6.52
C VAL A 274 10.61 23.51 7.58
N ASP A 275 10.81 24.77 7.17
CA ASP A 275 10.90 25.94 8.07
C ASP A 275 11.87 25.75 9.25
N GLY A 276 13.03 25.15 8.97
CA GLY A 276 14.06 24.88 9.97
C GLY A 276 13.76 23.69 10.90
N ARG A 277 12.66 22.96 10.68
CA ARG A 277 12.33 21.74 11.41
C ARG A 277 12.66 20.51 10.58
N HIS A 278 13.41 19.58 11.17
CA HIS A 278 13.68 18.28 10.56
C HIS A 278 12.37 17.50 10.44
N VAL A 279 12.10 17.00 9.24
CA VAL A 279 10.98 16.13 8.91
C VAL A 279 11.57 14.77 8.66
N ASP A 280 11.35 13.86 9.60
CA ASP A 280 11.79 12.48 9.50
C ASP A 280 11.17 11.82 8.26
N THR A 281 11.98 11.64 7.22
CA THR A 281 11.62 11.07 5.92
C THR A 281 12.63 10.00 5.55
N THR A 282 12.19 8.75 5.49
CA THR A 282 13.08 7.59 5.34
C THR A 282 13.73 7.50 3.96
N TYR A 283 13.01 7.98 2.93
CA TYR A 283 13.43 8.07 1.53
C TYR A 283 12.79 9.30 0.89
N VAL A 284 13.45 9.87 -0.12
CA VAL A 284 12.88 10.89 -1.02
C VAL A 284 13.43 10.63 -2.42
N SER A 285 12.57 10.34 -3.39
CA SER A 285 13.01 10.17 -4.77
C SER A 285 12.98 11.50 -5.50
N LEU A 286 14.01 11.79 -6.31
CA LEU A 286 14.10 13.00 -7.12
C LEU A 286 13.98 12.61 -8.59
N SER A 287 12.77 12.66 -9.14
CA SER A 287 12.59 12.50 -10.59
C SER A 287 12.86 13.84 -11.29
N ARG A 288 13.60 13.81 -12.39
CA ARG A 288 13.84 15.00 -13.24
C ARG A 288 13.23 14.80 -14.61
N ARG A 289 12.59 15.85 -15.13
CA ARG A 289 11.95 15.86 -16.44
C ARG A 289 12.28 17.18 -17.15
N ARG A 290 12.86 17.10 -18.33
CA ARG A 290 13.09 18.28 -19.18
C ARG A 290 11.94 18.46 -20.17
N ILE A 291 11.42 19.68 -20.29
CA ILE A 291 10.38 20.06 -21.25
C ILE A 291 10.83 21.35 -21.94
N GLY A 292 11.20 21.26 -23.22
CA GLY A 292 11.94 22.32 -23.90
C GLY A 292 13.27 22.59 -23.18
N ASP A 293 13.63 23.87 -23.04
CA ASP A 293 14.84 24.30 -22.32
C ASP A 293 14.67 24.34 -20.79
N THR A 294 13.50 23.95 -20.26
CA THR A 294 13.21 24.00 -18.81
C THR A 294 13.35 22.61 -18.19
N GLU A 295 14.13 22.51 -17.12
CA GLU A 295 14.26 21.30 -16.31
C GLU A 295 13.36 21.40 -15.06
N TYR A 296 12.51 20.39 -14.91
CA TYR A 296 11.62 20.22 -13.77
C TYR A 296 12.19 19.15 -12.86
N SER A 297 12.24 19.43 -11.57
CA SER A 297 12.60 18.49 -10.51
C SER A 297 11.37 18.23 -9.65
N THR A 298 10.97 16.98 -9.51
CA THR A 298 9.86 16.55 -8.64
C THR A 298 10.42 15.67 -7.54
N LEU A 299 10.26 16.14 -6.30
CA LEU A 299 10.54 15.39 -5.08
C LEU A 299 9.29 14.56 -4.75
N HIS A 300 9.44 13.24 -4.76
CA HIS A 300 8.40 12.31 -4.32
C HIS A 300 8.66 11.94 -2.87
N PHE A 301 7.66 12.17 -2.02
CA PHE A 301 7.68 11.76 -0.62
C PHE A 301 6.93 10.44 -0.49
N PRO A 302 7.61 9.30 -0.34
CA PRO A 302 6.96 8.04 -0.06
C PRO A 302 6.28 8.09 1.33
N TYR A 303 4.95 8.06 1.33
CA TYR A 303 4.08 7.65 2.45
C TYR A 303 3.88 8.59 3.66
N ARG A 304 3.92 9.93 3.52
CA ARG A 304 3.41 10.83 4.59
C ARG A 304 2.68 12.09 4.07
N ASP A 305 1.47 12.31 4.59
CA ASP A 305 0.84 13.64 4.62
C ASP A 305 1.61 14.55 5.58
N VAL A 306 2.65 15.22 5.09
CA VAL A 306 3.36 16.26 5.84
C VAL A 306 2.63 17.60 5.61
N PRO A 307 2.00 18.21 6.63
CA PRO A 307 1.35 19.51 6.48
C PRO A 307 2.40 20.62 6.35
N VAL A 308 2.79 20.93 5.12
CA VAL A 308 3.71 22.03 4.78
C VAL A 308 2.94 23.36 4.77
N PRO A 309 3.32 24.37 5.58
CA PRO A 309 2.69 25.69 5.54
C PRO A 309 2.84 26.39 4.17
N ALA A 310 1.85 27.18 3.77
CA ALA A 310 1.96 27.99 2.56
C ALA A 310 3.08 29.03 2.72
N GLY A 311 4.09 28.98 1.84
CA GLY A 311 5.29 29.81 1.91
C GLY A 311 6.45 29.23 2.72
N ALA A 312 6.32 28.00 3.23
CA ALA A 312 7.39 27.32 3.94
C ALA A 312 8.63 27.09 3.05
N ARG A 313 9.82 27.21 3.64
CA ARG A 313 11.08 26.85 2.96
C ARG A 313 11.38 25.38 3.19
N ILE A 314 11.38 24.61 2.11
CA ILE A 314 11.88 23.23 2.10
C ILE A 314 13.36 23.25 1.72
N THR A 315 14.22 22.77 2.60
CA THR A 315 15.64 22.51 2.33
C THR A 315 15.86 21.01 2.35
N VAL A 316 16.52 20.46 1.33
CA VAL A 316 16.85 19.03 1.28
C VAL A 316 18.37 18.89 1.33
N GLN A 317 18.90 18.35 2.42
CA GLN A 317 20.34 18.17 2.63
C GLN A 317 20.76 16.71 2.39
N PRO A 318 21.94 16.43 1.80
CA PRO A 318 22.49 15.07 1.77
C PRO A 318 22.79 14.61 3.21
N THR A 319 22.26 13.47 3.63
CA THR A 319 22.58 12.92 4.95
C THR A 319 23.95 12.24 4.89
N GLY A 320 24.93 12.73 5.66
CA GLY A 320 26.19 12.00 5.88
C GLY A 320 27.34 12.24 4.89
N LEU A 321 27.54 13.47 4.41
CA LEU A 321 28.90 13.90 4.05
C LEU A 321 29.60 14.38 5.33
N ASP A 322 30.48 13.54 5.90
CA ASP A 322 31.37 13.96 6.97
C ASP A 322 32.18 15.20 6.52
N GLU A 323 32.18 16.26 7.32
CA GLU A 323 32.97 17.49 7.08
C GLU A 323 34.50 17.28 7.26
N GLY A 324 34.97 16.03 7.20
CA GLY A 324 36.34 15.59 7.54
C GLY A 324 37.30 15.38 6.37
N LEU A 325 36.87 15.54 5.11
CA LEU A 325 37.71 15.27 3.92
C LEU A 325 37.82 16.45 2.94
N ALA A 326 37.94 17.67 3.47
CA ALA A 326 38.25 18.88 2.70
C ALA A 326 39.52 19.58 3.20
N SER A 327 40.62 18.83 3.34
CA SER A 327 41.96 19.40 3.60
C SER A 327 43.14 18.53 3.10
N THR A 328 43.22 18.29 1.79
CA THR A 328 44.52 18.21 1.07
C THR A 328 44.33 18.42 -0.43
#